data_AF-A0A290QE10-F1
#
_entry.id   AF-A0A290QE10-F1
#
_cell.length_a   1.000
_cell.length_b   1.000
_cell.length_c   1.000
_cell.angle_alpha   90.00
_cell.angle_beta   90.00
_cell.angle_gamma   90.00
#
_symmetry.space_group_name_H-M   'P 1'
#
loop_
_entity.id
_entity.type
_entity.pdbx_description
1 polymer ?
#
loop_
_entity_poly.entity_id
_entity_poly.type
_entity_poly.pdbx_seq_one_letter_code
_entity_poly.pdbx_strand_id
1 'polypeptide(L)'
;MKISFLLPFILFGLATVLNAQTPQETRGLRVEVLVFSGRPNPTFTITDTKQISDLLTSVDALSIDATAKAGEDRPILGYNGIRVTDLSGSDANAQSFRVRGSAVSVIRKQAIKAGKATADSIATTDVRNDQGATVETKLLELARQQGAIDDRVLALIRKSK
;
A
#
# COMPACT_ATOMS: atom_id res chain seq x y z
N MET A 1 -39.16 -9.60 70.18
CA MET A 1 -37.94 -10.08 70.87
C MET A 1 -37.12 -10.87 69.85
N LYS A 2 -35.86 -10.47 69.58
CA LYS A 2 -34.77 -11.17 68.83
C LYS A 2 -35.05 -11.49 67.33
N ILE A 3 -34.59 -10.73 66.34
CA ILE A 3 -33.23 -10.61 65.74
C ILE A 3 -32.53 -11.94 65.47
N SER A 4 -32.32 -12.25 64.18
CA SER A 4 -31.06 -12.71 63.53
C SER A 4 -31.43 -13.46 62.23
N PHE A 5 -31.33 -12.88 61.02
CA PHE A 5 -30.12 -12.53 60.25
C PHE A 5 -29.22 -13.75 59.98
N LEU A 6 -29.22 -14.25 58.73
CA LEU A 6 -28.03 -14.71 57.97
C LEU A 6 -28.44 -15.37 56.64
N LEU A 7 -28.49 -14.55 55.59
CA LEU A 7 -27.92 -14.93 54.30
C LEU A 7 -26.52 -14.30 54.28
N PRO A 8 -25.51 -14.90 53.62
CA PRO A 8 -25.18 -14.33 52.32
C PRO A 8 -24.57 -15.27 51.26
N PHE A 9 -24.82 -14.86 50.02
CA PHE A 9 -23.87 -14.77 48.90
C PHE A 9 -23.39 -16.05 48.22
N ILE A 10 -24.14 -16.40 47.16
CA ILE A 10 -23.63 -17.11 46.00
C ILE A 10 -22.63 -16.19 45.29
N LEU A 11 -21.35 -16.54 45.36
CA LEU A 11 -20.26 -15.88 44.66
C LEU A 11 -20.27 -16.32 43.19
N PHE A 12 -20.97 -15.57 42.32
CA PHE A 12 -20.86 -15.73 40.87
C PHE A 12 -19.48 -15.22 40.43
N GLY A 13 -18.59 -16.14 40.09
CA GLY A 13 -17.29 -15.85 39.50
C GLY A 13 -17.47 -15.15 38.15
N LEU A 14 -17.22 -13.84 38.13
CA LEU A 14 -17.19 -13.03 36.93
C LEU A 14 -15.85 -13.27 36.22
N ALA A 15 -15.82 -14.21 35.28
CA ALA A 15 -14.68 -14.36 34.38
C ALA A 15 -14.68 -13.18 33.40
N THR A 16 -13.93 -12.13 33.72
CA THR A 16 -13.64 -11.05 32.78
C THR A 16 -12.73 -11.59 31.68
N VAL A 17 -13.30 -11.85 30.50
CA VAL A 17 -12.54 -12.10 29.28
C VAL A 17 -11.81 -10.79 28.94
N LEU A 18 -10.54 -10.68 29.33
CA LEU A 18 -9.66 -9.64 28.80
C LEU A 18 -9.50 -9.95 27.31
N ASN A 19 -10.30 -9.26 26.49
CA ASN A 19 -10.11 -9.23 25.06
C ASN A 19 -8.82 -8.43 24.80
N ALA A 20 -7.70 -9.12 24.74
CA ALA A 20 -6.44 -8.56 24.28
C ALA A 20 -6.64 -8.10 22.83
N GLN A 21 -6.98 -6.83 22.65
CA GLN A 21 -6.87 -6.17 21.36
C GLN A 21 -5.38 -6.10 21.05
N THR A 22 -4.88 -7.08 20.31
CA THR A 22 -3.62 -6.94 19.59
C THR A 22 -3.65 -5.61 18.84
N PRO A 23 -2.59 -4.79 18.86
CA PRO A 23 -2.50 -3.63 18.02
C PRO A 23 -2.67 -4.13 16.58
N GLN A 24 -3.82 -3.85 15.98
CA GLN A 24 -4.05 -4.16 14.59
C GLN A 24 -3.06 -3.28 13.82
N GLU A 25 -1.94 -3.86 13.39
CA GLU A 25 -1.04 -3.22 12.43
C GLU A 25 -1.93 -2.64 11.33
N THR A 26 -1.96 -1.32 11.25
CA THR A 26 -2.86 -0.63 10.34
C THR A 26 -2.31 -0.83 8.93
N ARG A 27 -2.67 -1.96 8.32
CA ARG A 27 -2.30 -2.29 6.95
C ARG A 27 -2.90 -1.23 6.04
N GLY A 28 -2.03 -0.45 5.40
CA GLY A 28 -2.44 0.65 4.55
C GLY A 28 -1.47 0.84 3.41
N LEU A 29 -1.95 1.30 2.26
CA LEU A 29 -1.10 1.68 1.14
C LEU A 29 -1.19 3.19 0.95
N ARG A 30 -0.07 3.89 1.05
CA ARG A 30 0.03 5.29 0.61
C ARG A 30 0.16 5.33 -0.90
N VAL A 31 -0.70 6.10 -1.54
CA VAL A 31 -0.69 6.32 -2.99
C VAL A 31 -0.41 7.78 -3.26
N GLU A 32 0.66 8.06 -4.01
CA GLU A 32 1.08 9.39 -4.43
C GLU A 32 0.96 9.51 -5.95
N VAL A 33 0.15 10.48 -6.41
CA VAL A 33 0.05 10.82 -7.84
C VAL A 33 1.19 11.79 -8.17
N LEU A 34 2.18 11.32 -8.92
CA LEU A 34 3.41 12.09 -9.17
C LEU A 34 3.15 13.14 -10.24
N VAL A 35 2.86 14.38 -9.84
CA VAL A 35 2.61 15.51 -10.75
C VAL A 35 3.60 16.63 -10.42
N PHE A 36 4.68 16.70 -11.19
CA PHE A 36 5.73 17.70 -11.01
C PHE A 36 5.23 19.06 -11.51
N SER A 37 4.75 19.88 -10.56
CA SER A 37 4.09 21.18 -10.80
C SER A 37 4.54 22.29 -9.85
N GLY A 38 5.54 22.03 -8.99
CA GLY A 38 5.94 22.92 -7.90
C GLY A 38 5.02 22.87 -6.67
N ARG A 39 3.96 22.04 -6.70
CA ARG A 39 3.09 21.73 -5.56
C ARG A 39 3.40 20.35 -4.99
N PRO A 40 3.05 20.07 -3.72
CA PRO A 40 3.09 18.71 -3.17
C PRO A 40 2.25 17.74 -4.02
N ASN A 41 2.72 16.51 -4.15
CA ASN A 41 2.00 15.47 -4.89
C ASN A 41 0.68 15.14 -4.18
N PRO A 42 -0.44 15.08 -4.92
CA PRO A 42 -1.69 14.53 -4.40
C PRO A 42 -1.47 13.14 -3.80
N THR A 43 -1.91 12.95 -2.56
CA THR A 43 -1.67 11.71 -1.81
C THR A 43 -2.95 11.26 -1.13
N PHE A 44 -3.19 9.95 -1.12
CA PHE A 44 -4.25 9.33 -0.33
C PHE A 44 -3.79 7.98 0.22
N THR A 45 -4.57 7.41 1.13
CA THR A 45 -4.27 6.11 1.73
C THR A 45 -5.40 5.14 1.45
N ILE A 46 -5.06 3.96 0.94
CA ILE A 46 -5.98 2.81 0.83
C ILE A 46 -5.87 2.03 2.14
N THR A 47 -6.99 1.83 2.84
CA THR A 47 -7.06 1.06 4.09
C THR A 47 -7.93 -0.20 3.97
N ASP A 48 -8.70 -0.34 2.88
CA ASP A 48 -9.54 -1.51 2.66
C ASP A 48 -8.69 -2.76 2.36
N THR A 49 -8.76 -3.75 3.25
CA THR A 49 -7.93 -4.96 3.19
C THR A 49 -8.07 -5.73 1.87
N LYS A 50 -9.28 -5.75 1.29
CA LYS A 50 -9.53 -6.45 0.01
C LYS A 50 -8.87 -5.68 -1.13
N GLN A 51 -9.05 -4.36 -1.22
CA GLN A 51 -8.41 -3.52 -2.22
C GLN A 51 -6.88 -3.58 -2.13
N ILE A 52 -6.33 -3.59 -0.92
CA ILE A 52 -4.89 -3.75 -0.69
C ILE A 52 -4.41 -5.10 -1.24
N SER A 53 -5.08 -6.19 -0.87
CA SER A 53 -4.69 -7.53 -1.28
C SER A 53 -4.82 -7.73 -2.80
N ASP A 54 -5.90 -7.25 -3.40
CA ASP A 54 -6.15 -7.31 -4.85
C ASP A 54 -5.07 -6.52 -5.62
N LEU A 55 -4.68 -5.34 -5.12
CA LEU A 55 -3.65 -4.50 -5.74
C LEU A 55 -2.26 -5.13 -5.64
N LEU A 56 -1.87 -5.62 -4.47
CA LEU A 56 -0.58 -6.28 -4.27
C LEU A 56 -0.47 -7.55 -5.12
N THR A 57 -1.51 -8.38 -5.16
CA THR A 57 -1.57 -9.57 -6.01
C THR A 57 -1.44 -9.21 -7.48
N SER A 58 -2.14 -8.16 -7.93
CA SER A 58 -2.04 -7.68 -9.31
C SER A 58 -0.60 -7.31 -9.65
N VAL A 59 0.07 -6.54 -8.79
CA VAL A 59 1.47 -6.08 -9.00
C VAL A 59 2.46 -7.23 -8.98
N ASP A 60 2.29 -8.20 -8.10
CA ASP A 60 3.16 -9.38 -8.07
C ASP A 60 3.04 -10.18 -9.37
N ALA A 61 1.82 -10.36 -9.91
CA ALA A 61 1.61 -10.98 -11.22
C ALA A 61 2.30 -10.19 -12.36
N LEU A 62 2.31 -8.85 -12.30
CA LEU A 62 3.02 -8.02 -13.30
C LEU A 62 4.53 -8.30 -13.34
N SER A 63 5.11 -8.67 -12.19
CA SER A 63 6.55 -8.88 -12.05
C SER A 63 7.04 -10.27 -12.47
N ILE A 64 6.13 -11.25 -12.61
CA ILE A 64 6.47 -12.64 -12.97
C ILE A 64 6.64 -12.81 -14.49
N ASP A 65 5.82 -12.13 -15.30
CA ASP A 65 5.82 -12.26 -16.77
C ASP A 65 6.69 -11.21 -17.49
N ALA A 66 7.66 -10.62 -16.79
CA ALA A 66 8.40 -9.47 -17.28
C ALA A 66 9.43 -9.84 -18.36
N THR A 67 9.18 -9.37 -19.59
CA THR A 67 10.23 -9.21 -20.60
C THR A 67 10.60 -7.73 -20.72
N ALA A 68 11.90 -7.46 -20.75
CA ALA A 68 12.56 -6.16 -20.94
C ALA A 68 12.83 -5.29 -19.70
N LYS A 69 14.06 -4.76 -19.66
CA LYS A 69 14.52 -3.69 -18.78
C LYS A 69 13.69 -2.43 -19.07
N ALA A 70 12.99 -1.88 -18.08
CA ALA A 70 12.38 -0.56 -18.27
C ALA A 70 13.50 0.48 -18.46
N GLY A 71 13.30 1.36 -19.43
CA GLY A 71 14.21 2.49 -19.64
C GLY A 71 14.12 3.47 -18.48
N GLU A 72 15.24 4.13 -18.20
CA GLU A 72 15.35 5.16 -17.17
C GLU A 72 14.34 6.29 -17.43
N ASP A 73 13.39 6.44 -16.52
CA ASP A 73 12.25 7.35 -16.66
C ASP A 73 12.72 8.77 -16.27
N ARG A 74 13.14 9.56 -17.27
CA ARG A 74 13.60 10.94 -17.05
C ARG A 74 12.48 11.76 -16.37
N PRO A 75 12.80 12.65 -15.41
CA PRO A 75 11.80 13.53 -14.81
C PRO A 75 11.32 14.53 -15.87
N ILE A 76 10.07 14.39 -16.30
CA ILE A 76 9.41 15.30 -17.24
C ILE A 76 8.48 16.20 -16.41
N LEU A 77 8.34 17.47 -16.80
CA LEU A 77 7.32 18.35 -16.23
C LEU A 77 5.93 17.72 -16.37
N GLY A 78 5.09 17.82 -15.33
CA GLY A 78 3.77 17.22 -15.31
C GLY A 78 3.74 15.80 -14.74
N TYR A 79 2.90 14.94 -15.32
CA TYR A 79 2.59 13.63 -14.76
C TYR A 79 3.67 12.58 -15.01
N ASN A 80 4.16 11.97 -13.93
CA ASN A 80 5.26 11.01 -13.91
C ASN A 80 4.82 9.62 -13.40
N GLY A 81 3.53 9.34 -13.37
CA GLY A 81 3.01 8.07 -12.86
C GLY A 81 2.51 8.15 -11.43
N ILE A 82 2.37 6.99 -10.81
CA ILE A 82 1.85 6.84 -9.43
C ILE A 82 2.83 5.99 -8.64
N ARG A 83 3.13 6.42 -7.43
CA ARG A 83 3.89 5.63 -6.45
C ARG A 83 2.93 5.07 -5.41
N VAL A 84 3.06 3.80 -5.10
CA VAL A 84 2.35 3.13 -4.01
C VAL A 84 3.37 2.61 -3.03
N THR A 85 3.17 2.87 -1.74
CA THR A 85 4.06 2.47 -0.66
C THR A 85 3.26 1.77 0.43
N ASP A 86 3.65 0.55 0.80
CA ASP A 86 3.06 -0.13 1.95
C ASP A 86 3.44 0.58 3.26
N LEU A 87 2.44 0.87 4.09
CA LEU A 87 2.54 1.54 5.39
C LEU A 87 2.53 0.54 6.57
N SER A 88 2.42 -0.76 6.31
CA SER A 88 2.44 -1.78 7.34
C SER A 88 3.78 -1.71 8.09
N GLY A 89 3.70 -1.24 9.33
CA GLY A 89 4.86 -0.93 10.16
C GLY A 89 5.47 -2.18 10.77
N SER A 90 6.38 -2.82 10.06
CA SER A 90 7.51 -3.57 10.61
C SER A 90 8.41 -3.97 9.45
N ASP A 91 9.71 -3.96 9.68
CA ASP A 91 10.82 -4.01 8.71
C ASP A 91 10.83 -5.13 7.65
N ALA A 92 9.83 -5.99 7.56
CA ALA A 92 9.91 -7.22 6.79
C ALA A 92 9.76 -7.05 5.26
N ASN A 93 8.90 -6.18 4.72
CA ASN A 93 8.68 -6.09 3.26
C ASN A 93 8.02 -4.77 2.86
N ALA A 94 8.66 -3.62 3.10
CA ALA A 94 8.17 -2.35 2.54
C ALA A 94 8.27 -2.41 1.00
N GLN A 95 7.24 -2.99 0.38
CA GLN A 95 7.07 -3.11 -1.05
C GLN A 95 6.52 -1.77 -1.50
N SER A 96 7.30 -1.07 -2.30
CA SER A 96 6.78 0.06 -3.05
C SER A 96 6.81 -0.28 -4.52
N PHE A 97 5.86 0.26 -5.26
CA PHE A 97 5.90 0.15 -6.71
C PHE A 97 5.51 1.47 -7.34
N ARG A 98 6.04 1.71 -8.53
CA ARG A 98 5.67 2.83 -9.39
C ARG A 98 5.05 2.29 -10.66
N VAL A 99 4.00 2.94 -11.13
CA VAL A 99 3.37 2.61 -12.41
C VAL A 99 3.19 3.87 -13.26
N ARG A 100 3.53 3.78 -14.55
CA ARG A 100 3.31 4.82 -15.55
C ARG A 100 3.06 4.15 -16.91
N GLY A 101 1.83 4.20 -17.40
CA GLY A 101 1.44 3.41 -18.58
C GLY A 101 1.79 1.94 -18.38
N SER A 102 2.47 1.32 -19.35
CA SER A 102 2.94 -0.07 -19.23
C SER A 102 4.25 -0.23 -18.44
N ALA A 103 4.92 0.84 -18.03
CA ALA A 103 6.11 0.75 -17.21
C ALA A 103 5.74 0.57 -15.74
N VAL A 104 6.30 -0.47 -15.11
CA VAL A 104 6.11 -0.77 -13.70
C VAL A 104 7.48 -1.00 -13.08
N SER A 105 7.75 -0.32 -11.97
CA SER A 105 8.97 -0.51 -11.19
C SER A 105 8.57 -1.01 -9.81
N VAL A 106 9.03 -2.20 -9.42
CA VAL A 106 8.72 -2.80 -8.12
C VAL A 106 9.98 -2.81 -7.28
N ILE A 107 9.92 -2.17 -6.12
CA ILE A 107 11.01 -2.07 -5.16
C ILE A 107 10.66 -2.97 -3.98
N ARG A 108 11.52 -3.95 -3.72
CA ARG A 108 11.35 -4.92 -2.63
C ARG A 108 12.60 -4.93 -1.75
N LYS A 109 12.41 -5.05 -0.45
CA LYS A 109 13.48 -5.51 0.43
C LYS A 109 13.73 -6.99 0.16
N GLN A 110 14.98 -7.40 0.12
CA GLN A 110 15.39 -8.78 -0.02
C GLN A 110 16.53 -9.09 0.95
N ALA A 111 16.45 -10.25 1.59
CA ALA A 111 17.54 -10.75 2.41
C ALA A 111 18.62 -11.35 1.52
N ILE A 112 19.84 -10.82 1.61
CA ILE A 112 21.02 -11.40 0.98
C ILE A 112 21.75 -12.25 2.02
N LYS A 113 21.93 -13.53 1.70
CA LYS A 113 22.74 -14.45 2.52
C LYS A 113 24.16 -14.51 1.97
N ALA A 114 25.13 -14.18 2.82
CA ALA A 114 26.55 -14.34 2.54
C ALA A 114 27.15 -15.25 3.63
N GLY A 115 27.21 -16.56 3.34
CA GLY A 115 27.59 -17.56 4.35
C GLY A 115 26.57 -17.64 5.50
N LYS A 116 27.02 -17.40 6.74
CA LYS A 116 26.14 -17.38 7.93
C LYS A 116 25.53 -16.00 8.22
N ALA A 117 25.94 -14.95 7.50
CA ALA A 117 25.42 -13.61 7.67
C ALA A 117 24.20 -13.38 6.76
N THR A 118 23.19 -12.71 7.31
CA THR A 118 22.04 -12.19 6.55
C THR A 118 22.10 -10.67 6.61
N ALA A 119 22.00 -10.01 5.47
CA ALA A 119 21.90 -8.56 5.37
C ALA A 119 20.67 -8.19 4.54
N ASP A 120 20.04 -7.06 4.86
CA ASP A 120 18.96 -6.52 4.06
C ASP A 120 19.52 -5.74 2.87
N SER A 121 18.92 -5.93 1.71
CA SER A 121 19.20 -5.18 0.48
C SER A 121 17.89 -4.77 -0.19
N ILE A 122 17.97 -3.79 -1.09
CA ILE A 122 16.83 -3.34 -1.89
C ILE A 122 17.04 -3.82 -3.32
N ALA A 123 16.10 -4.60 -3.83
CA ALA A 123 16.02 -4.94 -5.24
C ALA A 123 14.95 -4.11 -5.93
N THR A 124 15.32 -3.55 -7.08
CA THR A 124 14.38 -2.91 -8.00
C THR A 124 14.21 -3.80 -9.21
N THR A 125 12.97 -4.15 -9.52
CA THR A 125 12.60 -4.90 -10.73
C THR A 125 11.78 -3.99 -11.61
N ASP A 126 12.36 -3.63 -12.74
CA ASP A 126 11.75 -2.79 -13.75
C ASP A 126 11.17 -3.67 -14.87
N VAL A 127 9.87 -3.55 -15.09
CA VAL A 127 9.11 -4.40 -16.01
C VAL A 127 8.26 -3.56 -16.94
N ARG A 128 8.02 -4.05 -18.15
CA ARG A 128 7.04 -3.48 -19.08
C ARG A 128 5.91 -4.48 -19.30
N ASN A 129 4.70 -4.11 -18.93
CA ASN A 129 3.52 -4.96 -19.00
C ASN A 129 2.28 -4.10 -19.33
N ASP A 130 1.48 -4.52 -20.31
CA ASP A 130 0.28 -3.78 -20.74
C ASP A 130 -0.78 -3.65 -19.62
N GLN A 131 -0.78 -4.57 -18.67
CA GLN A 131 -1.64 -4.50 -17.48
C GLN A 131 -1.25 -3.36 -16.53
N GLY A 132 -0.03 -2.81 -16.64
CA GLY A 132 0.39 -1.61 -15.90
C GLY A 132 -0.53 -0.42 -16.17
N ALA A 133 -0.96 -0.22 -17.42
CA ALA A 133 -1.86 0.89 -17.78
C ALA A 133 -3.23 0.73 -17.12
N THR A 134 -3.69 -0.51 -16.95
CA THR A 134 -4.94 -0.84 -16.24
C THR A 134 -4.82 -0.51 -14.75
N VAL A 135 -3.72 -0.90 -14.10
CA VAL A 135 -3.45 -0.59 -12.68
C VAL A 135 -3.38 0.92 -12.47
N GLU A 136 -2.64 1.63 -13.33
CA GLU A 136 -2.55 3.08 -13.29
C GLU A 136 -3.92 3.75 -13.39
N THR A 137 -4.76 3.30 -14.33
CA THR A 137 -6.10 3.85 -14.53
C THR A 137 -6.99 3.63 -13.31
N LYS A 138 -6.94 2.45 -12.69
CA LYS A 138 -7.66 2.16 -11.43
C LYS A 138 -7.20 3.07 -10.29
N LEU A 139 -5.89 3.28 -10.15
CA LEU A 139 -5.34 4.14 -9.10
C LEU A 139 -5.69 5.63 -9.31
N LEU A 140 -5.70 6.12 -10.56
CA LEU A 140 -6.17 7.48 -10.86
C LEU A 140 -7.66 7.65 -10.53
N GLU A 141 -8.48 6.65 -10.84
CA GLU A 141 -9.90 6.69 -10.53
C GLU A 141 -10.14 6.63 -9.01
N LEU A 142 -9.37 5.83 -8.26
CA LEU A 142 -9.39 5.86 -6.80
C LEU A 142 -8.95 7.23 -6.25
N ALA A 143 -7.89 7.82 -6.80
CA ALA A 143 -7.44 9.16 -6.40
C ALA A 143 -8.54 10.21 -6.58
N ARG A 144 -9.31 10.11 -7.67
CA ARG A 144 -10.45 10.98 -7.95
C ARG A 144 -11.59 10.74 -6.95
N GLN A 145 -11.95 9.48 -6.71
CA GLN A 145 -13.01 9.11 -5.77
C GLN A 145 -12.69 9.52 -4.32
N GLN A 146 -11.41 9.48 -3.94
CA GLN A 146 -10.92 9.91 -2.63
C GLN A 146 -10.69 11.43 -2.55
N GLY A 147 -10.96 12.19 -3.63
CA GLY A 147 -10.80 13.64 -3.67
C GLY A 147 -9.35 14.13 -3.66
N ALA A 148 -8.36 13.24 -3.85
CA ALA A 148 -6.96 13.62 -3.97
C ALA A 148 -6.70 14.41 -5.27
N ILE A 149 -7.40 14.06 -6.35
CA ILE A 149 -7.39 14.80 -7.61
C ILE A 149 -8.82 15.10 -8.07
N ASP A 150 -9.00 16.18 -8.82
CA ASP A 150 -10.27 16.52 -9.46
C ASP A 150 -10.31 16.07 -10.94
N ASP A 151 -11.46 16.23 -11.58
CA ASP A 151 -11.65 15.86 -12.99
C ASP A 151 -10.74 16.64 -13.95
N ARG A 152 -10.33 17.86 -13.56
CA ARG A 152 -9.45 18.71 -14.39
C ARG A 152 -8.04 18.14 -14.38
N VAL A 153 -7.51 17.80 -13.20
CA VAL A 153 -6.21 17.15 -13.05
C VAL A 153 -6.20 15.81 -13.77
N LEU A 154 -7.26 15.01 -13.64
CA LEU A 154 -7.38 13.74 -14.34
C LEU A 154 -7.38 13.91 -15.88
N ALA A 155 -8.08 14.92 -16.40
CA ALA A 155 -8.07 15.24 -17.83
C ALA A 155 -6.68 15.66 -18.33
N LEU A 156 -5.95 16.47 -17.56
CA LEU A 156 -4.58 16.87 -17.87
C LEU A 156 -3.63 15.66 -17.91
N ILE A 157 -3.73 14.77 -16.91
CA ILE A 157 -2.95 13.53 -16.86
C ILE A 157 -3.22 12.70 -18.12
N ARG A 158 -4.49 12.49 -18.49
CA ARG A 158 -4.86 11.72 -19.69
C ARG A 158 -4.33 12.32 -21.00
N LYS A 159 -4.23 13.64 -21.10
CA LYS A 159 -3.66 14.33 -22.27
C LYS A 159 -2.12 14.22 -22.35
N SER A 160 -1.46 13.98 -21.21
CA SER A 160 0.01 13.93 -21.10
C SER A 160 0.61 12.53 -21.26
N LYS A 161 -0.23 11.50 -21.36
CA LYS A 161 0.17 10.12 -21.65
C LYS A 161 0.38 9.94 -23.15
#